data_AF-A0A521USU3-F1
#
_entry.id   AF-A0A521USU3-F1
#
_cell.length_a   1.000
_cell.length_b   1.000
_cell.length_c   1.000
_cell.angle_alpha   90.00
_cell.angle_beta   90.00
_cell.angle_gamma   90.00
#
_symmetry.space_group_name_H-M   'P 1'
#
loop_
_entity.id
_entity.type
_entity.pdbx_description
1 polymer ?
#
loop_
_entity_poly.entity_id
_entity_poly.type
_entity_poly.pdbx_seq_one_letter_code
_entity_poly.pdbx_strand_id
1 'polypeptide(L)'
;MNVIRVDISSWTASFRYPNLISGIQPTLEVPPLSTVVGLMNAAAGRYLKDETIQIGYYFEYAAKGVDLETIYQIDSGSKGQPTNNANSNIMRREFLFEAKLSLYLPELTHAVLFGQPFYPLLLGRSGDLATVESIEEVELSEQPNASKIRGQVIPFTGNFLPGTLQALPKYFTEGLPRKNIGTEPYSVVRFNMPDFTTRLTAYRDDSQGKSGVDIYFHQLNLSGLP
;
A
#
# COMPACT_ATOMS: atom_id res chain seq x y z
N MET A 1 5.45 20.37 9.99
CA MET A 1 4.60 20.28 8.78
C MET A 1 3.22 19.85 9.25
N ASN A 2 2.19 20.64 8.95
CA ASN A 2 0.82 20.29 9.30
C ASN A 2 0.20 19.48 8.17
N VAL A 3 -0.39 18.33 8.50
CA VAL A 3 -1.04 17.41 7.55
C VAL A 3 -2.28 16.78 8.20
N ILE A 4 -3.13 16.16 7.39
CA ILE A 4 -4.23 15.35 7.88
C ILE A 4 -3.78 13.88 7.91
N ARG A 5 -3.85 13.25 9.08
CA ARG A 5 -3.67 11.81 9.24
C ARG A 5 -5.01 11.09 9.15
N VAL A 6 -5.07 10.05 8.32
CA VAL A 6 -6.20 9.13 8.23
C VAL A 6 -5.73 7.76 8.72
N ASP A 7 -6.23 7.30 9.86
CA ASP A 7 -5.90 5.98 10.39
C ASP A 7 -6.93 4.96 9.91
N ILE A 8 -6.44 3.88 9.31
CA ILE A 8 -7.25 2.84 8.67
C ILE A 8 -6.84 1.50 9.26
N SER A 9 -7.81 0.71 9.74
CA SER A 9 -7.58 -0.64 10.25
C SER A 9 -8.16 -1.70 9.31
N SER A 10 -7.62 -2.91 9.38
CA SER A 10 -8.21 -4.09 8.76
C SER A 10 -7.84 -5.34 9.57
N TRP A 11 -8.74 -6.31 9.67
CA TRP A 11 -8.44 -7.60 10.30
C TRP A 11 -7.38 -8.37 9.51
N THR A 12 -7.44 -8.31 8.18
CA THR A 12 -6.46 -8.92 7.30
C THR A 12 -6.00 -7.95 6.22
N ALA A 13 -4.73 -8.05 5.83
CA ALA A 13 -4.21 -7.36 4.66
C ALA A 13 -3.35 -8.31 3.84
N SER A 14 -3.38 -8.16 2.52
CA SER A 14 -2.51 -8.94 1.63
C SER A 14 -2.18 -8.17 0.36
N PHE A 15 -0.89 -7.96 0.15
CA PHE A 15 -0.35 -7.17 -0.94
C PHE A 15 0.35 -8.06 -1.94
N ARG A 16 0.03 -7.87 -3.22
CA ARG A 16 0.56 -8.71 -4.29
C ARG A 16 2.09 -8.67 -4.31
N TYR A 17 2.71 -9.84 -4.14
CA TYR A 17 4.14 -10.03 -4.36
C TYR A 17 4.42 -10.27 -5.85
N PRO A 18 5.18 -9.41 -6.55
CA PRO A 18 5.46 -9.60 -7.96
C PRO A 18 6.36 -10.82 -8.24
N ASN A 19 6.27 -11.37 -9.45
CA ASN A 19 7.23 -12.32 -10.01
C ASN A 19 7.39 -13.68 -9.29
N LEU A 20 6.46 -14.06 -8.40
CA LEU A 20 6.42 -15.41 -7.85
C LEU A 20 5.24 -16.20 -8.42
N ILE A 21 5.55 -17.25 -9.18
CA ILE A 21 4.58 -18.23 -9.70
C ILE A 21 4.97 -19.58 -9.06
N SER A 22 4.46 -19.82 -7.86
CA SER A 22 4.72 -21.02 -7.08
C SER A 22 3.44 -21.39 -6.33
N GLY A 23 3.31 -22.62 -5.83
CA GLY A 23 2.18 -23.07 -5.00
C GLY A 23 2.02 -22.32 -3.66
N ILE A 24 2.75 -21.22 -3.50
CA ILE A 24 2.70 -20.28 -2.39
C ILE A 24 2.44 -18.89 -2.97
N GLN A 25 1.49 -18.19 -2.37
CA GLN A 25 1.19 -16.79 -2.67
C GLN A 25 1.64 -15.92 -1.48
N PRO A 26 2.88 -15.42 -1.49
CA PRO A 26 3.34 -14.54 -0.43
C PRO A 26 2.69 -13.17 -0.50
N THR A 27 2.78 -12.44 0.59
CA THR A 27 2.38 -11.04 0.69
C THR A 27 3.60 -10.17 0.96
N LEU A 28 3.62 -8.97 0.37
CA LEU A 28 4.51 -7.92 0.86
C LEU A 28 4.13 -7.56 2.29
N GLU A 29 5.11 -7.13 3.08
CA GLU A 29 4.92 -6.75 4.47
C GLU A 29 4.55 -5.26 4.65
N VAL A 30 4.48 -4.53 3.53
CA VAL A 30 4.09 -3.12 3.45
C VAL A 30 3.30 -2.93 2.16
N PRO A 31 2.21 -2.14 2.15
CA PRO A 31 1.47 -1.84 0.93
C PRO A 31 2.38 -1.14 -0.10
N PRO A 32 2.39 -1.59 -1.37
CA PRO A 32 2.93 -0.81 -2.46
C PRO A 32 2.29 0.58 -2.53
N LEU A 33 3.03 1.58 -2.99
CA LEU A 33 2.49 2.92 -3.21
C LEU A 33 1.27 2.89 -4.14
N SER A 34 1.29 2.06 -5.19
CA SER A 34 0.13 1.86 -6.08
C SER A 34 -1.11 1.28 -5.38
N THR A 35 -0.94 0.49 -4.31
CA THR A 35 -2.06 0.03 -3.48
C THR A 35 -2.65 1.19 -2.70
N VAL A 36 -1.82 2.05 -2.12
CA VAL A 36 -2.27 3.26 -1.39
C VAL A 36 -3.03 4.21 -2.32
N VAL A 37 -2.53 4.45 -3.55
CA VAL A 37 -3.26 5.28 -4.53
C VAL A 37 -4.55 4.58 -4.97
N GLY A 38 -4.54 3.26 -5.14
CA GLY A 38 -5.74 2.47 -5.42
C GLY A 38 -6.81 2.62 -4.33
N LEU A 39 -6.40 2.68 -3.07
CA LEU A 39 -7.26 2.93 -1.92
C LEU A 39 -7.85 4.35 -1.96
N MET A 40 -7.04 5.36 -2.30
CA MET A 40 -7.53 6.73 -2.49
C MET A 40 -8.54 6.83 -3.65
N ASN A 41 -8.29 6.16 -4.77
CA ASN A 41 -9.24 6.09 -5.89
C ASN A 41 -10.56 5.43 -5.45
N ALA A 42 -10.49 4.40 -4.60
CA ALA A 42 -11.68 3.73 -4.06
C ALA A 42 -12.49 4.69 -3.15
N ALA A 43 -11.81 5.42 -2.26
CA ALA A 43 -12.43 6.45 -1.45
C ALA A 43 -13.09 7.55 -2.32
N ALA A 44 -12.39 7.99 -3.37
CA ALA A 44 -12.88 9.03 -4.28
C ALA A 44 -14.04 8.60 -5.19
N GLY A 45 -14.21 7.29 -5.42
CA GLY A 45 -15.14 6.77 -6.43
C GLY A 45 -14.70 6.99 -7.89
N ARG A 46 -13.51 7.57 -8.10
CA ARG A 46 -12.94 7.92 -9.39
C ARG A 46 -11.41 7.78 -9.34
N TYR A 47 -10.78 7.75 -10.51
CA TYR A 47 -9.33 7.81 -10.60
C TYR A 47 -8.82 9.26 -10.43
N LEU A 48 -7.75 9.44 -9.66
CA LEU A 48 -7.13 10.75 -9.40
C LEU A 48 -6.05 11.13 -10.45
N LYS A 49 -6.22 10.68 -11.70
CA LYS A 49 -5.20 10.66 -12.78
C LYS A 49 -4.73 12.01 -13.32
N ASP A 50 -5.23 13.14 -12.84
CA ASP A 50 -4.81 14.47 -13.31
C ASP A 50 -4.30 15.34 -12.17
N GLU A 51 -4.04 14.73 -11.01
CA GLU A 51 -3.68 15.42 -9.79
C GLU A 51 -2.20 15.17 -9.45
N THR A 52 -1.55 16.16 -8.87
CA THR A 52 -0.31 15.94 -8.15
C THR A 52 -0.65 15.67 -6.70
N ILE A 53 -0.27 14.50 -6.21
CA ILE A 53 -0.61 14.05 -4.86
C ILE A 53 0.67 13.86 -4.07
N GLN A 54 0.71 14.48 -2.89
CA GLN A 54 1.74 14.23 -1.90
C GLN A 54 1.19 13.28 -0.83
N ILE A 55 1.86 12.14 -0.62
CA ILE A 55 1.38 11.08 0.27
C ILE A 55 2.52 10.59 1.15
N GLY A 56 2.36 10.67 2.46
CA GLY A 56 3.13 9.89 3.42
C GLY A 56 2.28 8.74 3.95
N TYR A 57 2.89 7.66 4.44
CA TYR A 57 2.15 6.65 5.17
C TYR A 57 3.03 5.88 6.15
N TYR A 58 2.40 5.18 7.08
CA TYR A 58 3.03 4.19 7.95
C TYR A 58 2.13 2.98 8.04
N PHE A 59 2.70 1.79 7.87
CA PHE A 59 1.98 0.53 7.94
C PHE A 59 2.57 -0.40 8.99
N GLU A 60 1.72 -1.01 9.79
CA GLU A 60 2.09 -2.05 10.76
C GLU A 60 1.03 -3.15 10.82
N TYR A 61 1.39 -4.28 11.42
CA TYR A 61 0.50 -5.43 11.59
C TYR A 61 0.94 -6.26 12.80
N ALA A 62 0.05 -7.04 13.41
CA ALA A 62 0.37 -7.83 14.60
C ALA A 62 1.12 -9.13 14.28
N ALA A 63 0.68 -9.86 13.24
CA ALA A 63 1.27 -11.14 12.87
C ALA A 63 1.14 -11.45 11.37
N LYS A 64 1.99 -12.34 10.87
CA LYS A 64 1.92 -12.87 9.51
C LYS A 64 1.47 -14.33 9.55
N GLY A 65 0.37 -14.63 8.87
CA GLY A 65 -0.25 -15.95 8.82
C GLY A 65 -0.20 -16.60 7.43
N VAL A 66 -0.56 -17.88 7.37
CA VAL A 66 -0.74 -18.63 6.11
C VAL A 66 -2.12 -19.28 6.13
N ASP A 67 -2.90 -19.03 5.09
CA ASP A 67 -4.17 -19.69 4.82
C ASP A 67 -3.99 -20.73 3.70
N LEU A 68 -4.75 -21.83 3.75
CA LEU A 68 -4.75 -22.88 2.74
C LEU A 68 -6.03 -22.78 1.92
N GLU A 69 -5.92 -22.21 0.72
CA GLU A 69 -7.06 -21.99 -0.17
C GLU A 69 -7.07 -23.02 -1.29
N THR A 70 -8.25 -23.53 -1.63
CA THR A 70 -8.47 -24.29 -2.87
C THR A 70 -9.10 -23.36 -3.89
N ILE A 71 -8.39 -23.11 -4.99
CA ILE A 71 -8.84 -22.24 -6.08
C ILE A 71 -9.25 -23.12 -7.26
N TYR A 72 -10.48 -22.95 -7.73
CA TYR A 72 -10.97 -23.57 -8.96
C TYR A 72 -10.78 -22.59 -10.12
N GLN A 73 -9.84 -22.89 -11.00
CA GLN A 73 -9.54 -22.09 -12.18
C GLN A 73 -10.41 -22.58 -13.33
N ILE A 74 -11.28 -21.72 -13.84
CA ILE A 74 -12.16 -22.02 -14.97
C ILE A 74 -11.54 -21.43 -16.24
N ASP A 75 -11.29 -22.27 -17.24
CA ASP A 75 -10.73 -21.82 -18.51
C ASP A 75 -11.74 -20.95 -19.26
N SER A 76 -11.22 -19.93 -19.96
CA SER A 76 -12.01 -19.13 -20.89
C SER A 76 -12.04 -19.80 -22.27
N GLY A 77 -13.24 -20.03 -22.80
CA GLY A 77 -13.45 -20.52 -24.15
C GLY A 77 -13.07 -19.51 -25.23
N SER A 78 -13.20 -19.91 -26.50
CA SER A 78 -12.77 -19.10 -27.65
C SER A 78 -13.45 -17.74 -27.80
N LYS A 79 -14.57 -17.50 -27.12
CA LYS A 79 -15.29 -16.21 -27.10
C LYS A 79 -15.28 -15.56 -25.69
N GLY A 80 -14.39 -16.00 -24.79
CA GLY A 80 -14.27 -15.47 -23.43
C GLY A 80 -15.33 -15.98 -22.44
N GLN A 81 -16.18 -16.92 -22.84
CA GLN A 81 -17.16 -17.57 -21.99
C GLN A 81 -16.50 -18.62 -21.08
N PRO A 82 -16.96 -18.81 -19.83
CA PRO A 82 -16.45 -19.87 -18.97
C PRO A 82 -16.70 -21.25 -19.60
N THR A 83 -15.70 -22.13 -19.53
CA THR A 83 -15.84 -23.54 -19.92
C THR A 83 -16.27 -24.39 -18.73
N ASN A 84 -16.63 -25.66 -18.99
CA ASN A 84 -16.87 -26.65 -17.93
C ASN A 84 -15.57 -27.30 -17.40
N ASN A 85 -14.41 -26.86 -17.89
CA ASN A 85 -13.12 -27.35 -17.41
C ASN A 85 -12.69 -26.51 -16.22
N ALA A 86 -12.64 -27.14 -15.05
CA ALA A 86 -12.14 -26.54 -13.82
C ALA A 86 -10.88 -27.30 -13.36
N ASN A 87 -9.77 -26.58 -13.25
CA ASN A 87 -8.55 -27.10 -12.63
C ASN A 87 -8.48 -26.60 -11.19
N SER A 88 -8.44 -27.51 -10.21
CA SER A 88 -8.26 -27.15 -8.81
C SER A 88 -6.77 -26.96 -8.49
N ASN A 89 -6.42 -25.88 -7.84
CA ASN A 89 -5.08 -25.65 -7.30
C ASN A 89 -5.18 -25.35 -5.79
N ILE A 90 -4.37 -26.05 -4.99
CA ILE A 90 -4.26 -25.78 -3.56
C ILE A 90 -3.10 -24.80 -3.37
N MET A 91 -3.40 -23.64 -2.80
CA MET A 91 -2.44 -22.56 -2.66
C MET A 91 -2.28 -22.19 -1.19
N ARG A 92 -1.01 -22.08 -0.75
CA ARG A 92 -0.68 -21.54 0.57
C ARG A 92 -0.53 -20.04 0.46
N ARG A 93 -1.47 -19.28 1.00
CA ARG A 93 -1.50 -17.82 0.87
C ARG A 93 -1.08 -17.14 2.17
N GLU A 94 -0.13 -16.24 2.10
CA GLU A 94 0.23 -15.41 3.24
C GLU A 94 -0.73 -14.21 3.39
N PHE A 95 -1.01 -13.83 4.63
CA PHE A 95 -1.75 -12.64 4.98
C PHE A 95 -1.17 -11.98 6.24
N LEU A 96 -1.44 -10.69 6.41
CA LEU A 96 -1.06 -9.90 7.58
C LEU A 96 -2.30 -9.72 8.46
N PHE A 97 -2.19 -10.00 9.75
CA PHE A 97 -3.28 -9.96 10.72
C PHE A 97 -3.22 -8.69 11.58
N GLU A 98 -4.38 -8.11 11.89
CA GLU A 98 -4.53 -6.83 12.60
C GLU A 98 -3.67 -5.73 11.98
N ALA A 99 -3.94 -5.45 10.71
CA ALA A 99 -3.23 -4.47 9.92
C ALA A 99 -3.72 -3.05 10.23
N LYS A 100 -2.78 -2.11 10.29
CA LYS A 100 -3.05 -0.67 10.44
C LYS A 100 -2.25 0.12 9.42
N LEU A 101 -2.91 1.08 8.78
CA LEU A 101 -2.34 2.01 7.82
C LEU A 101 -2.68 3.43 8.26
N SER A 102 -1.67 4.21 8.61
CA SER A 102 -1.79 5.66 8.81
C SER A 102 -1.39 6.35 7.52
N LEU A 103 -2.32 7.07 6.87
CA LEU A 103 -2.05 7.91 5.71
C LEU A 103 -1.85 9.36 6.14
N TYR A 104 -0.87 10.04 5.57
CA TYR A 104 -0.59 11.45 5.82
C TYR A 104 -0.78 12.22 4.52
N LEU A 105 -1.77 13.10 4.52
CA LEU A 105 -2.22 13.85 3.36
C LEU A 105 -2.13 15.34 3.70
N PRO A 106 -1.24 16.12 3.04
CA PRO A 106 -1.16 17.56 3.26
C PRO A 106 -2.42 18.31 2.81
N GLU A 107 -3.07 17.81 1.76
CA GLU A 107 -4.25 18.43 1.17
C GLU A 107 -5.54 17.88 1.78
N LEU A 108 -6.33 18.77 2.42
CA LEU A 108 -7.60 18.41 3.04
C LEU A 108 -8.58 17.78 2.05
N THR A 109 -8.56 18.22 0.79
CA THR A 109 -9.42 17.71 -0.29
C THR A 109 -9.22 16.22 -0.56
N HIS A 110 -8.01 15.69 -0.32
CA HIS A 110 -7.73 14.26 -0.42
C HIS A 110 -8.18 13.50 0.84
N ALA A 111 -7.99 14.09 2.02
CA ALA A 111 -8.32 13.44 3.28
C ALA A 111 -9.83 13.27 3.50
N VAL A 112 -10.64 14.27 3.11
CA VAL A 112 -12.11 14.22 3.26
C VAL A 112 -12.77 13.08 2.48
N LEU A 113 -12.11 12.53 1.45
CA LEU A 113 -12.59 11.38 0.68
C LEU A 113 -12.76 10.14 1.57
N PHE A 114 -11.97 10.02 2.63
CA PHE A 114 -12.04 8.90 3.56
C PHE A 114 -13.17 9.04 4.59
N GLY A 115 -13.74 10.24 4.77
CA GLY A 115 -14.86 10.43 5.69
C GLY A 115 -16.16 9.79 5.19
N GLN A 116 -16.33 9.70 3.87
CA GLN A 116 -17.47 9.06 3.20
C GLN A 116 -16.99 8.36 1.92
N PRO A 117 -16.28 7.22 2.04
CA PRO A 117 -15.69 6.56 0.89
C PRO A 117 -16.77 6.04 -0.06
N PHE A 118 -16.61 6.29 -1.36
CA PHE A 118 -17.58 5.88 -2.37
C PHE A 118 -17.65 4.35 -2.55
N TYR A 119 -16.50 3.68 -2.51
CA TYR A 119 -16.39 2.22 -2.54
C TYR A 119 -15.90 1.67 -1.20
N PRO A 120 -16.17 0.38 -0.90
CA PRO A 120 -15.54 -0.29 0.23
C PRO A 120 -14.03 -0.17 0.17
N LEU A 121 -13.43 0.22 1.28
CA LEU A 121 -11.98 0.31 1.42
C LEU A 121 -11.39 -1.08 1.66
N LEU A 122 -10.26 -1.37 1.01
CA LEU A 122 -9.62 -2.68 1.02
C LEU A 122 -8.12 -2.55 1.18
N LEU A 123 -7.51 -3.25 2.15
CA LEU A 123 -6.05 -3.34 2.30
C LEU A 123 -5.49 -4.56 1.59
N GLY A 124 -5.76 -4.67 0.29
CA GLY A 124 -5.29 -5.79 -0.52
C GLY A 124 -6.36 -6.35 -1.45
N ARG A 125 -6.85 -7.55 -1.15
CA ARG A 125 -7.92 -8.22 -1.92
C ARG A 125 -9.30 -7.77 -1.46
N SER A 126 -10.33 -8.21 -2.19
CA SER A 126 -11.74 -8.02 -1.87
C SER A 126 -12.17 -8.50 -0.48
N GLY A 127 -11.47 -9.46 0.11
CA GLY A 127 -11.75 -9.96 1.46
C GLY A 127 -11.07 -9.16 2.58
N ASP A 128 -10.09 -8.31 2.26
CA ASP A 128 -9.31 -7.54 3.23
C ASP A 128 -10.02 -6.20 3.53
N LEU A 129 -11.25 -6.27 4.07
CA LEU A 129 -12.10 -5.10 4.35
C LEU A 129 -11.47 -4.17 5.39
N ALA A 130 -11.39 -2.88 5.04
CA ALA A 130 -10.76 -1.86 5.85
C ALA A 130 -11.75 -0.83 6.37
N THR A 131 -11.47 -0.29 7.55
CA THR A 131 -12.31 0.71 8.24
C THR A 131 -11.48 1.95 8.54
N VAL A 132 -12.05 3.14 8.32
CA VAL A 132 -11.44 4.40 8.76
C VAL A 132 -11.74 4.58 10.24
N GLU A 133 -10.69 4.66 11.05
CA GLU A 133 -10.77 4.81 12.50
C GLU A 133 -10.82 6.28 12.92
N SER A 134 -10.00 7.11 12.27
CA SER A 134 -9.91 8.54 12.56
C SER A 134 -9.42 9.35 11.36
N ILE A 135 -9.75 10.64 11.37
CA ILE A 135 -9.27 11.66 10.44
C ILE A 135 -8.93 12.89 11.28
N GLU A 136 -7.65 13.20 11.43
CA GLU A 136 -7.16 14.17 12.40
C GLU A 136 -6.08 15.07 11.80
N GLU A 137 -6.07 16.36 12.14
CA GLU A 137 -4.94 17.23 11.84
C GLU A 137 -3.78 16.92 12.81
N VAL A 138 -2.58 16.75 12.27
CA VAL A 138 -1.36 16.46 13.04
C VAL A 138 -0.21 17.35 12.59
N GLU A 139 0.65 17.70 13.55
CA GLU A 139 1.88 18.42 13.29
C GLU A 139 3.07 17.45 13.32
N LEU A 140 3.80 17.37 12.22
CA LEU A 140 4.98 16.52 12.08
C LEU A 140 6.26 17.35 12.17
N SER A 141 7.26 16.87 12.92
CA SER A 141 8.56 17.56 13.01
C SER A 141 9.48 17.13 11.87
N GLU A 142 10.10 18.07 11.17
CA GLU A 142 11.08 17.75 10.12
C GLU A 142 12.32 17.08 10.73
N GLN A 143 12.76 15.98 10.12
CA GLN A 143 13.92 15.20 10.53
C GLN A 143 14.90 15.06 9.36
N PRO A 144 15.92 15.95 9.29
CA PRO A 144 17.07 15.75 8.42
C PRO A 144 17.84 14.50 8.85
N ASN A 145 18.27 13.67 7.89
CA ASN A 145 18.93 12.39 8.17
C ASN A 145 18.08 11.48 9.06
N ALA A 146 16.83 11.28 8.63
CA ALA A 146 15.84 10.45 9.30
C ALA A 146 16.42 9.09 9.73
N SER A 147 16.01 8.59 10.90
CA SER A 147 16.56 7.38 11.51
C SER A 147 15.52 6.33 11.89
N LYS A 148 14.25 6.72 11.94
CA LYS A 148 13.11 5.89 12.35
C LYS A 148 12.22 5.52 11.17
N ILE A 149 12.83 5.22 10.04
CA ILE A 149 12.14 4.84 8.81
C ILE A 149 11.72 3.38 8.88
N ARG A 150 10.41 3.12 8.81
CA ARG A 150 9.81 1.79 8.94
C ARG A 150 8.38 1.78 8.42
N GLY A 151 7.87 0.59 8.10
CA GLY A 151 6.48 0.38 7.66
C GLY A 151 6.14 1.07 6.33
N GLN A 152 7.14 1.25 5.45
CA GLN A 152 7.06 2.09 4.26
C GLN A 152 7.85 1.47 3.10
N VAL A 153 7.38 1.66 1.87
CA VAL A 153 8.17 1.48 0.65
C VAL A 153 8.77 2.81 0.25
N ILE A 154 10.07 2.86 -0.02
CA ILE A 154 10.77 4.09 -0.42
C ILE A 154 11.54 3.82 -1.71
N PRO A 155 11.52 4.72 -2.72
CA PRO A 155 12.28 4.53 -3.95
C PRO A 155 13.73 4.18 -3.64
N PHE A 156 14.24 3.10 -4.21
CA PHE A 156 15.59 2.62 -3.92
C PHE A 156 16.64 3.59 -4.44
N THR A 157 16.49 4.02 -5.69
CA THR A 157 17.41 4.95 -6.34
C THR A 157 17.44 6.30 -5.61
N GLY A 158 18.62 6.69 -5.14
CA GLY A 158 18.83 7.96 -4.41
C GLY A 158 18.76 7.83 -2.89
N ASN A 159 18.08 6.80 -2.36
CA ASN A 159 17.94 6.59 -0.92
C ASN A 159 18.79 5.41 -0.41
N PHE A 160 18.85 4.31 -1.16
CA PHE A 160 19.66 3.10 -0.85
C PHE A 160 19.44 2.56 0.57
N LEU A 161 18.17 2.45 0.98
CA LEU A 161 17.81 2.04 2.33
C LEU A 161 17.90 0.52 2.53
N PRO A 162 18.20 0.05 3.76
CA PRO A 162 18.09 -1.37 4.09
C PRO A 162 16.63 -1.83 3.99
N GLY A 163 16.43 -3.04 3.47
CA GLY A 163 15.11 -3.63 3.29
C GLY A 163 15.08 -4.64 2.16
N THR A 164 13.91 -5.20 1.89
CA THR A 164 13.74 -6.08 0.72
C THR A 164 13.64 -5.22 -0.53
N LEU A 165 14.52 -5.45 -1.51
CA LEU A 165 14.46 -4.75 -2.79
C LEU A 165 13.40 -5.39 -3.69
N GLN A 166 12.40 -4.59 -4.10
CA GLN A 166 11.33 -5.07 -4.95
C GLN A 166 10.99 -4.06 -6.06
N ALA A 167 10.88 -4.53 -7.30
CA ALA A 167 10.33 -3.75 -8.39
C ALA A 167 8.81 -3.69 -8.26
N LEU A 168 8.25 -2.50 -8.08
CA LEU A 168 6.81 -2.29 -7.86
C LEU A 168 6.24 -1.28 -8.88
N PRO A 169 4.97 -1.44 -9.29
CA PRO A 169 4.32 -0.48 -10.16
C PRO A 169 4.06 0.83 -9.42
N LYS A 170 4.27 1.95 -10.11
CA LYS A 170 3.92 3.28 -9.59
C LYS A 170 2.40 3.47 -9.58
N TYR A 171 1.74 3.06 -10.66
CA TYR A 171 0.30 3.18 -10.83
C TYR A 171 -0.26 2.09 -11.76
N PHE A 172 -1.58 2.08 -11.97
CA PHE A 172 -2.27 1.16 -12.87
C PHE A 172 -3.27 1.91 -13.76
N THR A 173 -3.44 1.46 -15.01
CA THR A 173 -4.45 2.00 -15.93
C THR A 173 -5.87 1.77 -15.43
N GLU A 174 -6.82 2.56 -15.91
CA GLU A 174 -8.24 2.47 -15.55
C GLU A 174 -8.98 1.28 -16.17
N GLY A 175 -8.49 0.79 -17.32
CA GLY A 175 -9.13 -0.26 -18.12
C GLY A 175 -9.09 -1.66 -17.50
N LEU A 176 -9.91 -2.56 -18.04
CA LEU A 176 -9.91 -3.99 -17.73
C LEU A 176 -9.39 -4.78 -18.94
N PRO A 177 -8.32 -5.59 -18.79
CA PRO A 177 -7.49 -5.77 -17.60
C PRO A 177 -6.61 -4.54 -17.31
N ARG A 178 -6.38 -4.26 -16.02
CA ARG A 178 -5.48 -3.17 -15.59
C ARG A 178 -4.04 -3.49 -15.97
N LYS A 179 -3.32 -2.50 -16.47
CA LYS A 179 -1.90 -2.60 -16.84
C LYS A 179 -1.05 -1.75 -15.90
N ASN A 180 0.15 -2.22 -15.58
CA ASN A 180 1.12 -1.45 -14.80
C ASN A 180 1.50 -0.18 -15.57
N ILE A 181 1.51 0.96 -14.89
CA ILE A 181 2.04 2.23 -15.40
C ILE A 181 3.29 2.57 -14.60
N GLY A 182 4.42 2.54 -15.29
CA GLY A 182 5.73 2.67 -14.64
C GLY A 182 6.07 1.47 -13.76
N THR A 183 7.35 1.28 -13.52
CA THR A 183 7.86 0.34 -12.52
C THR A 183 9.20 0.87 -12.07
N GLU A 184 9.44 0.91 -10.77
CA GLU A 184 10.73 1.30 -10.23
C GLU A 184 11.10 0.42 -9.02
N PRO A 185 12.39 0.30 -8.70
CA PRO A 185 12.82 -0.42 -7.51
C PRO A 185 12.49 0.37 -6.25
N TYR A 186 11.91 -0.30 -5.26
CA TYR A 186 11.67 0.22 -3.91
C TYR A 186 12.41 -0.61 -2.88
N SER A 187 12.86 0.06 -1.81
CA SER A 187 13.24 -0.57 -0.55
C SER A 187 11.97 -0.78 0.26
N VAL A 188 11.59 -2.03 0.52
CA VAL A 188 10.46 -2.38 1.38
C VAL A 188 10.99 -2.46 2.82
N VAL A 189 10.71 -1.43 3.62
CA VAL A 189 11.19 -1.31 5.01
C VAL A 189 10.08 -1.72 5.97
N ARG A 190 10.26 -2.84 6.65
CA ARG A 190 9.24 -3.42 7.55
C ARG A 190 9.05 -2.57 8.82
N PHE A 191 7.86 -2.65 9.42
CA PHE A 191 7.51 -1.85 10.60
C PHE A 191 8.33 -2.18 11.86
N ASN A 192 8.91 -3.39 11.93
CA ASN A 192 9.72 -3.87 13.04
C ASN A 192 11.23 -3.79 12.79
N MET A 193 11.65 -3.08 11.73
CA MET A 193 13.08 -2.82 11.48
C MET A 193 13.68 -1.98 12.62
N PRO A 194 14.92 -2.30 13.07
CA PRO A 194 15.67 -1.43 13.96
C PRO A 194 15.92 -0.06 13.31
N ASP A 195 16.18 0.95 14.13
CA ASP A 195 16.60 2.27 13.64
C ASP A 195 17.91 2.17 12.86
N PHE A 196 18.01 2.93 11.77
CA PHE A 196 19.21 3.01 10.94
C PHE A 196 19.39 4.42 10.39
N THR A 197 20.64 4.84 10.25
CA THR A 197 20.94 6.17 9.72
C THR A 197 20.64 6.24 8.22
N THR A 198 20.02 7.34 7.80
CA THR A 198 19.79 7.65 6.38
C THR A 198 20.30 9.04 6.05
N ARG A 199 20.24 9.41 4.76
CA ARG A 199 20.50 10.77 4.29
C ARG A 199 19.21 11.49 3.83
N LEU A 200 18.06 10.85 4.01
CA LEU A 200 16.79 11.40 3.55
C LEU A 200 16.20 12.32 4.62
N THR A 201 15.44 13.32 4.16
CA THR A 201 14.57 14.11 5.02
C THR A 201 13.20 13.44 5.08
N ALA A 202 12.70 13.25 6.30
CA ALA A 202 11.36 12.77 6.58
C ALA A 202 10.73 13.61 7.68
N TYR A 203 9.49 13.32 8.05
CA TYR A 203 8.77 14.06 9.08
C TYR A 203 8.29 13.11 10.16
N ARG A 204 8.61 13.39 11.41
CA ARG A 204 8.30 12.50 12.53
C ARG A 204 6.89 12.71 13.03
N ASP A 205 6.16 11.60 13.14
CA ASP A 205 4.98 11.47 13.99
C ASP A 205 5.40 10.70 15.25
N ASP A 206 5.42 11.38 16.41
CA ASP A 206 5.78 10.77 17.69
C ASP A 206 4.66 9.92 18.30
N SER A 207 3.43 10.01 17.78
CA SER A 207 2.27 9.24 18.25
C SER A 207 2.15 7.87 17.60
N GLN A 208 2.93 7.59 16.54
CA GLN A 208 2.94 6.32 15.84
C GLN A 208 4.11 5.42 16.24
N GLY A 209 3.90 4.11 16.11
CA GLY A 209 4.87 3.11 16.52
C GLY A 209 5.19 3.19 18.03
N LYS A 210 6.24 2.48 18.47
CA LYS A 210 6.62 2.46 19.91
C LYS A 210 7.39 3.69 20.37
N SER A 211 8.04 4.40 19.45
CA SER A 211 8.97 5.49 19.78
C SER A 211 8.94 6.60 18.72
N GLY A 212 7.83 6.75 18.00
CA GLY A 212 7.72 7.64 16.85
C GLY A 212 8.21 7.00 15.55
N VAL A 213 7.70 7.48 14.43
CA VAL A 213 8.05 7.02 13.07
C VAL A 213 8.37 8.20 12.18
N ASP A 214 9.42 8.08 11.37
CA ASP A 214 9.73 9.04 10.31
C ASP A 214 8.93 8.71 9.06
N ILE A 215 8.12 9.66 8.61
CA ILE A 215 7.26 9.54 7.44
C ILE A 215 7.93 10.17 6.23
N TYR A 216 8.19 9.35 5.23
CA TYR A 216 8.65 9.79 3.92
C TYR A 216 7.44 10.18 3.07
N PHE A 217 7.44 11.40 2.53
CA PHE A 217 6.38 11.85 1.62
C PHE A 217 6.77 11.59 0.17
N HIS A 218 5.97 10.78 -0.51
CA HIS A 218 6.04 10.58 -1.94
C HIS A 218 5.39 11.75 -2.67
N GLN A 219 6.05 12.24 -3.73
CA GLN A 219 5.45 13.14 -4.70
C GLN A 219 5.01 12.35 -5.92
N LEU A 220 3.71 12.24 -6.13
CA LEU A 220 3.11 11.56 -7.28
C LEU A 220 2.57 12.58 -8.25
N ASN A 221 3.16 12.66 -9.43
CA ASN A 221 2.54 13.36 -10.55
C ASN A 221 1.73 12.34 -11.35
N LEU A 222 0.40 12.39 -11.21
CA LEU A 222 -0.49 11.51 -11.96
C LEU A 222 -0.90 12.13 -13.29
N SER A 223 -0.68 13.43 -13.52
CA SER A 223 -1.09 14.13 -14.73
C SER A 223 -0.52 13.50 -16.00
N GLY A 224 -1.39 13.22 -16.97
CA GLY A 224 -1.00 12.65 -18.25
C GLY A 224 -0.74 11.14 -18.23
N LEU A 225 -1.14 10.43 -17.18
CA LEU A 225 -1.14 8.97 -17.19
C LEU A 225 -2.25 8.42 -18.12
N PRO A 226 -1.95 7.35 -18.91
CA PRO A 226 -2.87 6.78 -19.90
C PRO A 226 -4.03 5.97 -19.31
#